data_AF-A0A3N9NR98-F1
#
_entry.id   AF-A0A3N9NR98-F1
#
_cell.length_a   1.000
_cell.length_b   1.000
_cell.length_c   1.000
_cell.angle_alpha   90.00
_cell.angle_beta   90.00
_cell.angle_gamma   90.00
#
_symmetry.space_group_name_H-M   'P 1'
#
loop_
_entity.id
_entity.type
_entity.pdbx_description
1 polymer ?
#
loop_
_entity_poly.entity_id
_entity_poly.type
_entity_poly.pdbx_seq_one_letter_code
_entity_poly.pdbx_strand_id
1 'polypeptide(L)'
;MPIFLKIITCKHMTPFLGLLLILMITFIGVRFFSRTTILKTPLLSGLIVSGVPYILIGVFLGPQVFNFLNINVLNSLQPLISMAIGWVGLLFGLQLRWRNIRRFPLNYMLFTSVQSLITFFFIFILMGILIYLMSPPLLENHLAGVLILAALGSMTAPLSIGRIIIENRIKG
;
A
#
# COMPACT_ATOMS: atom_id res chain seq x y z
N MET A 1 37.00 -8.44 16.70
CA MET A 1 35.52 -8.45 16.56
C MET A 1 34.82 -8.03 17.87
N PRO A 2 34.69 -6.71 18.16
CA PRO A 2 33.64 -6.29 19.11
C PRO A 2 32.82 -5.05 18.67
N ILE A 3 33.19 -4.39 17.56
CA ILE A 3 32.58 -3.11 17.15
C ILE A 3 31.19 -3.29 16.53
N PHE A 4 30.96 -4.39 15.81
CA PHE A 4 29.66 -4.68 15.19
C PHE A 4 28.56 -5.05 16.20
N LEU A 5 28.92 -5.60 17.37
CA LEU A 5 27.94 -5.99 18.39
C LEU A 5 27.47 -4.82 19.26
N LYS A 6 28.27 -3.75 19.35
CA LYS A 6 27.95 -2.56 20.17
C LYS A 6 27.00 -1.57 19.47
N ILE A 7 26.84 -1.67 18.16
CA ILE A 7 25.83 -0.90 17.40
C ILE A 7 24.40 -1.40 17.71
N ILE A 8 24.25 -2.65 18.14
CA ILE A 8 22.95 -3.29 18.40
C ILE A 8 22.40 -2.92 19.80
N THR A 9 23.23 -2.39 20.70
CA THR A 9 22.88 -2.18 22.12
C THR A 9 22.33 -0.78 22.48
N CYS A 10 22.04 0.07 21.50
CA CYS A 10 21.28 1.30 21.77
C CYS A 10 19.81 1.10 21.37
N LYS A 11 18.99 0.68 22.34
CA LYS A 11 17.54 0.40 22.22
C LYS A 11 16.71 1.57 21.61
N HIS A 12 17.30 2.77 21.50
CA HIS A 12 16.72 3.95 20.84
C HIS A 12 17.33 4.30 19.46
N MET A 13 18.50 3.77 19.06
CA MET A 13 19.12 4.06 17.75
C MET A 13 18.57 3.17 16.62
N THR A 14 17.94 2.05 16.96
CA THR A 14 17.39 1.10 15.98
C THR A 14 16.19 1.62 15.17
N PRO A 15 15.20 2.38 15.73
CA PRO A 15 14.11 2.91 14.92
C PRO A 15 14.56 4.04 13.98
N PHE A 16 15.48 4.90 14.42
CA PHE A 16 16.04 5.96 13.57
C PHE A 16 16.83 5.36 12.40
N LEU A 17 17.64 4.32 12.67
CA LEU A 17 18.36 3.59 11.63
C LEU A 17 17.38 2.93 10.64
N GLY A 18 16.31 2.30 11.15
CA GLY A 18 15.25 1.70 10.33
C GLY A 18 14.56 2.73 9.42
N LEU A 19 14.21 3.91 9.97
CA LEU A 19 13.67 5.03 9.20
C LEU A 19 14.65 5.50 8.13
N LEU A 20 15.91 5.73 8.48
CA LEU A 20 16.94 6.21 7.55
C LEU A 20 17.17 5.20 6.43
N LEU A 21 17.14 3.91 6.74
CA LEU A 21 17.26 2.83 5.77
C LEU A 21 16.06 2.80 4.82
N ILE A 22 14.82 2.91 5.35
CA ILE A 22 13.61 3.02 4.53
C ILE A 22 13.71 4.24 3.60
N LEU A 23 14.10 5.40 4.13
CA LEU A 23 14.25 6.63 3.34
C LEU A 23 15.33 6.49 2.26
N MET A 24 16.48 5.91 2.58
CA MET A 24 17.56 5.62 1.62
C MET A 24 17.05 4.72 0.51
N ILE A 25 16.37 3.63 0.84
CA ILE A 25 15.84 2.67 -0.13
C ILE A 25 14.76 3.30 -0.99
N THR A 26 13.82 4.06 -0.40
CA THR A 26 12.81 4.78 -1.17
C THR A 26 13.46 5.82 -2.08
N PHE A 27 14.46 6.56 -1.61
CA PHE A 27 15.17 7.56 -2.40
C PHE A 27 15.95 6.94 -3.57
N ILE A 28 16.68 5.84 -3.31
CA ILE A 28 17.40 5.07 -4.33
C ILE A 28 16.40 4.46 -5.31
N GLY A 29 15.31 3.87 -4.81
CA GLY A 29 14.23 3.28 -5.61
C GLY A 29 13.59 4.29 -6.55
N VAL A 30 13.21 5.47 -6.04
CA VAL A 30 12.65 6.56 -6.86
C VAL A 30 13.66 7.02 -7.91
N ARG A 31 14.93 7.21 -7.55
CA ARG A 31 15.96 7.70 -8.49
C ARG A 31 16.30 6.67 -9.56
N PHE A 32 16.42 5.41 -9.18
CA PHE A 32 16.74 4.31 -10.11
C PHE A 32 15.55 4.00 -11.02
N PHE A 33 14.34 3.99 -10.44
CA PHE A 33 13.13 3.69 -11.17
C PHE A 33 12.69 4.82 -12.10
N SER A 34 12.82 6.08 -11.66
CA SER A 34 12.56 7.26 -12.48
C SER A 34 13.47 7.35 -13.72
N ARG A 35 14.67 6.75 -13.68
CA ARG A 35 15.56 6.69 -14.86
C ARG A 35 15.26 5.50 -15.77
N THR A 36 14.67 4.43 -15.23
CA THR A 36 14.42 3.17 -15.95
C THR A 36 13.04 3.12 -16.62
N THR A 37 12.20 4.15 -16.48
CA THR A 37 10.93 4.30 -17.22
C THR A 37 11.13 4.69 -18.70
N ILE A 38 12.02 3.96 -19.38
CA ILE A 38 12.16 3.79 -20.84
C ILE A 38 11.88 2.30 -21.21
N LEU A 39 11.33 1.51 -20.28
CA LEU A 39 10.89 0.15 -20.59
C LEU A 39 9.69 0.19 -21.55
N LYS A 40 9.89 -0.34 -22.76
CA LYS A 40 8.95 -0.34 -23.89
C LYS A 40 7.67 -1.14 -23.65
N THR A 41 7.58 -1.91 -22.56
CA THR A 41 6.44 -2.79 -22.29
C THR A 41 5.47 -2.16 -21.28
N PRO A 42 4.19 -1.96 -21.65
CA PRO A 42 3.21 -1.27 -20.81
C PRO A 42 2.92 -2.03 -19.50
N LEU A 43 3.06 -3.36 -19.51
CA LEU A 43 2.77 -4.25 -18.38
C LEU A 43 3.80 -4.10 -17.24
N LEU A 44 5.10 -4.06 -17.57
CA LEU A 44 6.17 -3.87 -16.58
C LEU A 44 6.18 -2.42 -16.04
N SER A 45 5.89 -1.44 -16.89
CA SER A 45 5.74 -0.04 -16.46
C SER A 45 4.63 0.10 -15.41
N GLY A 46 3.47 -0.54 -15.65
CA GLY A 46 2.35 -0.54 -14.71
C GLY A 46 2.66 -1.20 -13.36
N LEU A 47 3.34 -2.35 -13.36
CA LEU A 47 3.70 -3.10 -12.15
C LEU A 47 4.63 -2.34 -11.22
N ILE A 48 5.51 -1.51 -11.77
CA ILE A 48 6.46 -0.80 -10.92
C ILE A 48 5.85 0.50 -10.37
N VAL A 49 4.91 1.09 -11.12
CA VAL A 49 4.12 2.24 -10.66
C VAL A 49 3.13 1.85 -9.56
N SER A 50 2.57 0.64 -9.59
CA SER A 50 1.67 0.16 -8.53
C SER A 50 2.35 -0.02 -7.17
N GLY A 51 3.68 0.04 -7.12
CA GLY A 51 4.46 -0.05 -5.89
C GLY A 51 4.84 -1.47 -5.48
N VAL A 52 4.60 -2.48 -6.33
CA VAL A 52 4.97 -3.88 -6.07
C VAL A 52 6.45 -4.03 -5.69
N PRO A 53 7.41 -3.33 -6.32
CA PRO A 53 8.81 -3.46 -5.92
C PRO A 53 9.09 -2.96 -4.50
N TYR A 54 8.39 -1.93 -4.02
CA TYR A 54 8.53 -1.46 -2.64
C TYR A 54 8.00 -2.48 -1.64
N ILE A 55 6.91 -3.18 -1.97
CA ILE A 55 6.38 -4.29 -1.15
C ILE A 55 7.39 -5.42 -1.08
N LEU A 56 7.94 -5.85 -2.22
CA LEU A 56 8.96 -6.90 -2.27
C LEU A 56 10.18 -6.53 -1.42
N ILE A 57 10.72 -5.32 -1.60
CA ILE A 57 11.85 -4.84 -0.81
C ILE A 57 11.50 -4.83 0.70
N GLY A 58 10.29 -4.40 1.07
CA GLY A 58 9.80 -4.45 2.44
C GLY A 58 9.75 -5.86 3.03
N VAL A 59 9.30 -6.86 2.27
CA VAL A 59 9.28 -8.27 2.69
C VAL A 59 10.70 -8.80 2.94
N PHE A 60 11.64 -8.49 2.05
CA PHE A 60 13.05 -8.85 2.23
C PHE A 60 13.65 -8.19 3.49
N LEU A 61 13.40 -6.91 3.70
CA LEU A 61 13.93 -6.18 4.87
C LEU A 61 13.22 -6.51 6.18
N GLY A 62 12.03 -7.07 6.09
CA GLY A 62 11.17 -7.44 7.21
C GLY A 62 11.77 -8.53 8.09
N PRO A 63 11.05 -8.89 9.17
CA PRO A 63 11.50 -9.87 10.16
C PRO A 63 11.68 -11.28 9.60
N GLN A 64 11.08 -11.57 8.44
CA GLN A 64 11.04 -12.91 7.84
C GLN A 64 12.33 -13.30 7.11
N VAL A 65 13.07 -12.34 6.53
CA VAL A 65 14.26 -12.65 5.71
C VAL A 65 15.52 -12.06 6.32
N PHE A 66 15.68 -10.73 6.33
CA PHE A 66 16.90 -10.10 6.87
C PHE A 66 16.77 -9.61 8.32
N ASN A 67 15.54 -9.46 8.84
CA ASN A 67 15.26 -8.99 10.20
C ASN A 67 15.90 -7.62 10.57
N PHE A 68 16.17 -6.78 9.56
CA PHE A 68 16.57 -5.38 9.78
C PHE A 68 15.42 -4.55 10.34
N LEU A 69 14.20 -4.78 9.84
CA LEU A 69 12.96 -4.20 10.36
C LEU A 69 12.29 -5.19 11.32
N ASN A 70 12.83 -5.33 12.52
CA ASN A 70 12.24 -6.17 13.57
C ASN A 70 10.89 -5.60 14.05
N ILE A 71 10.03 -6.44 14.64
CA ILE A 71 8.68 -6.08 15.12
C ILE A 71 8.69 -4.86 16.06
N ASN A 72 9.71 -4.73 16.92
CA ASN A 72 9.84 -3.59 17.83
C ASN A 72 10.08 -2.26 17.07
N VAL A 73 10.85 -2.32 15.97
CA VAL A 73 11.10 -1.17 15.10
C VAL A 73 9.81 -0.83 14.34
N LEU A 74 9.12 -1.83 13.79
CA LEU A 74 7.84 -1.64 13.09
C LEU A 74 6.79 -0.99 14.01
N ASN A 75 6.67 -1.45 15.25
CA ASN A 75 5.75 -0.88 16.24
C ASN A 75 6.12 0.58 16.59
N SER A 76 7.42 0.88 16.67
CA SER A 76 7.89 2.25 16.90
C SER A 76 7.63 3.19 15.72
N LEU A 77 7.57 2.64 14.49
CA LEU A 77 7.25 3.38 13.27
C LEU A 77 5.73 3.51 13.02
N GLN A 78 4.90 2.74 13.73
CA GLN A 78 3.45 2.77 13.58
C GLN A 78 2.82 4.18 13.67
N PRO A 79 3.15 5.06 14.64
CA PRO A 79 2.59 6.41 14.68
C PRO A 79 2.95 7.24 13.44
N LEU A 80 4.15 7.06 12.89
CA LEU A 80 4.56 7.70 11.65
C LEU A 80 3.77 7.17 10.44
N ILE A 81 3.55 5.86 10.36
CA ILE A 81 2.74 5.24 9.31
C ILE A 81 1.30 5.75 9.38
N SER A 82 0.70 5.78 10.57
CA SER A 82 -0.64 6.34 10.80
C SER A 82 -0.71 7.81 10.39
N MET A 83 0.31 8.61 10.73
CA MET A 83 0.41 10.00 10.30
C MET A 83 0.52 10.12 8.78
N ALA A 84 1.35 9.29 8.14
CA ALA A 84 1.53 9.31 6.68
C ALA A 84 0.24 8.95 5.94
N ILE A 85 -0.48 7.91 6.37
CA ILE A 85 -1.77 7.51 5.78
C ILE A 85 -2.80 8.60 6.00
N GLY A 86 -2.87 9.19 7.21
CA GLY A 86 -3.74 10.33 7.49
C GLY A 86 -3.43 11.54 6.61
N TRP A 87 -2.15 11.85 6.40
CA TRP A 87 -1.70 12.93 5.53
C TRP A 87 -2.06 12.68 4.06
N VAL A 88 -1.89 11.45 3.56
CA VAL A 88 -2.32 11.07 2.21
C VAL A 88 -3.83 11.22 2.06
N GLY A 89 -4.62 10.75 3.04
CA GLY A 89 -6.07 10.93 3.07
C GLY A 89 -6.47 12.41 3.08
N LEU A 90 -5.78 13.25 3.86
CA LEU A 90 -5.98 14.70 3.89
C LEU A 90 -5.70 15.33 2.53
N LEU A 91 -4.58 14.98 1.88
CA LEU A 91 -4.23 15.50 0.56
C LEU A 91 -5.30 15.17 -0.48
N PHE A 92 -5.78 13.92 -0.52
CA PHE A 92 -6.88 13.53 -1.41
C PHE A 92 -8.19 14.26 -1.05
N GLY A 93 -8.48 14.44 0.23
CA GLY A 93 -9.64 15.20 0.70
C GLY A 93 -9.59 16.69 0.29
N LEU A 94 -8.43 17.33 0.36
CA LEU A 94 -8.23 18.72 -0.05
C LEU A 94 -8.27 18.89 -1.58
N GLN A 95 -7.81 17.88 -2.33
CA GLN A 95 -7.90 17.87 -3.80
C GLN A 95 -9.33 17.62 -4.30
N LEU A 96 -10.21 17.09 -3.45
CA LEU A 96 -11.60 16.77 -3.78
C LEU A 96 -12.44 18.04 -3.94
N ARG A 97 -12.49 18.57 -5.16
CA ARG A 97 -13.37 19.70 -5.49
C ARG A 97 -14.79 19.20 -5.79
N TRP A 98 -15.76 19.60 -4.97
CA TRP A 98 -17.17 19.27 -5.19
C TRP A 98 -17.68 19.67 -6.59
N ARG A 99 -17.15 20.78 -7.12
CA ARG A 99 -17.40 21.23 -8.50
C ARG A 99 -17.01 20.18 -9.55
N ASN A 100 -15.94 19.42 -9.32
CA ASN A 100 -15.47 18.38 -10.24
C ASN A 100 -16.35 17.13 -10.15
N ILE A 101 -16.81 16.76 -8.94
CA ILE A 101 -17.71 15.61 -8.73
C ILE A 101 -19.03 15.84 -9.46
N ARG A 102 -19.63 17.03 -9.34
CA ARG A 102 -20.90 17.37 -10.00
C ARG A 102 -20.87 17.35 -11.53
N ARG A 103 -19.68 17.31 -12.15
CA ARG A 103 -19.54 17.18 -13.61
C ARG A 103 -19.76 15.75 -14.09
N PHE A 104 -19.63 14.76 -13.21
CA PHE A 104 -19.85 13.37 -13.57
C PHE A 104 -21.36 13.06 -13.58
N PRO A 105 -21.87 12.31 -14.57
CA PRO A 105 -23.25 11.88 -14.57
C PRO A 105 -23.53 10.96 -13.38
N LEU A 106 -24.72 11.07 -12.80
CA LEU A 106 -25.14 10.26 -11.65
C LEU A 106 -24.95 8.76 -11.89
N ASN A 107 -25.17 8.31 -13.13
CA ASN A 107 -25.01 6.91 -13.53
C ASN A 107 -23.57 6.39 -13.30
N TYR A 108 -22.54 7.21 -13.53
CA TYR A 108 -21.15 6.79 -13.28
C TYR A 108 -20.83 6.72 -11.79
N MET A 109 -21.39 7.64 -11.00
CA MET A 109 -21.26 7.60 -9.54
C MET A 109 -21.94 6.34 -8.99
N LEU A 110 -23.17 6.05 -9.41
CA LEU A 110 -23.90 4.84 -9.02
C LEU A 110 -23.18 3.57 -9.46
N PHE A 111 -22.68 3.53 -10.70
CA PHE A 111 -21.96 2.38 -11.21
C PHE A 111 -20.71 2.07 -10.38
N THR A 112 -19.92 3.09 -10.05
CA THR A 112 -18.71 2.93 -9.22
C THR A 112 -19.06 2.51 -7.79
N SER A 113 -20.11 3.09 -7.20
CA SER A 113 -20.60 2.71 -5.88
C SER A 113 -21.07 1.26 -5.85
N VAL A 114 -21.90 0.84 -6.81
CA VAL A 114 -22.39 -0.53 -6.93
C VAL A 114 -21.24 -1.49 -7.18
N GLN A 115 -20.29 -1.15 -8.06
CA GLN A 115 -19.09 -1.94 -8.28
C GLN A 115 -18.31 -2.16 -6.98
N SER A 116 -18.06 -1.09 -6.21
CA SER A 116 -17.33 -1.19 -4.95
C SER A 116 -18.06 -2.06 -3.92
N LEU A 117 -19.39 -1.96 -3.88
CA LEU A 117 -20.24 -2.75 -3.00
C LEU A 117 -20.22 -4.24 -3.39
N ILE A 118 -20.31 -4.55 -4.69
CA ILE A 118 -20.18 -5.90 -5.21
C ILE A 118 -18.81 -6.49 -4.85
N THR A 119 -17.73 -5.74 -5.05
CA THR A 119 -16.38 -6.21 -4.68
C THR A 119 -16.24 -6.44 -3.18
N PHE A 120 -16.83 -5.58 -2.35
CA PHE A 120 -16.84 -5.74 -0.91
C PHE A 120 -17.55 -7.03 -0.49
N PHE A 121 -18.78 -7.27 -0.96
CA PHE A 121 -19.52 -8.48 -0.65
C PHE A 121 -18.84 -9.74 -1.19
N PHE A 122 -18.26 -9.65 -2.39
CA PHE A 122 -17.50 -10.76 -2.97
C PHE A 122 -16.31 -11.16 -2.08
N ILE A 123 -15.50 -10.20 -1.65
CA ILE A 123 -14.34 -10.48 -0.77
C ILE A 123 -14.81 -10.94 0.61
N PHE A 124 -15.86 -10.34 1.16
CA PHE A 124 -16.44 -10.73 2.46
C PHE A 124 -16.90 -12.19 2.44
N ILE A 125 -17.65 -12.60 1.42
CA ILE A 125 -18.13 -13.98 1.27
C ILE A 125 -16.95 -14.93 1.03
N LEU A 126 -16.04 -14.58 0.11
CA LEU A 126 -14.88 -15.42 -0.23
C LEU A 126 -13.98 -15.67 1.00
N MET A 127 -13.62 -14.61 1.72
CA MET A 127 -12.79 -14.72 2.93
C MET A 127 -13.54 -15.40 4.07
N GLY A 128 -14.84 -15.14 4.23
CA GLY A 128 -15.68 -15.84 5.21
C GLY A 128 -15.72 -17.35 4.97
N ILE A 129 -15.89 -17.78 3.71
CA ILE A 129 -15.87 -19.19 3.32
C ILE A 129 -14.49 -19.81 3.56
N LEU A 130 -13.40 -19.12 3.20
CA LEU A 130 -12.04 -19.62 3.41
C LEU A 130 -11.74 -19.85 4.90
N ILE A 131 -12.12 -18.92 5.77
CA ILE A 131 -11.92 -19.07 7.23
C ILE A 131 -12.79 -20.19 7.77
N TYR A 132 -14.04 -20.29 7.32
CA TYR A 132 -14.94 -21.39 7.70
C TYR A 132 -14.35 -22.77 7.33
N LEU A 133 -13.75 -22.89 6.14
CA LEU A 133 -13.14 -24.14 5.66
C LEU A 133 -11.85 -24.50 6.42
N MET A 134 -11.05 -23.51 6.82
CA MET A 134 -9.79 -23.75 7.54
C MET A 134 -10.00 -24.04 9.02
N SER A 135 -10.98 -23.43 9.69
CA SER A 135 -11.27 -23.68 11.12
C SER A 135 -12.67 -23.18 11.54
N PRO A 136 -13.67 -24.07 11.69
CA PRO A 136 -15.06 -23.69 11.95
C PRO A 136 -15.35 -22.95 13.29
N PRO A 137 -14.70 -23.22 14.44
CA PRO A 137 -15.02 -22.54 15.70
C PRO A 137 -14.46 -21.11 15.82
N LEU A 138 -13.78 -20.59 14.79
CA LEU A 138 -13.11 -19.28 14.83
C LEU A 138 -13.91 -18.14 14.15
N LEU A 139 -15.08 -18.43 13.55
CA LEU A 139 -15.81 -17.44 12.75
C LEU A 139 -16.26 -16.21 13.55
N GLU A 140 -16.76 -16.41 14.78
CA GLU A 140 -17.23 -15.31 15.64
C GLU A 140 -16.08 -14.39 16.06
N ASN A 141 -14.88 -14.94 16.28
CA ASN A 141 -13.70 -14.17 16.68
C ASN A 141 -13.05 -13.40 15.52
N HIS A 142 -13.30 -13.78 14.26
CA HIS A 142 -12.60 -13.23 13.09
C HIS A 142 -13.49 -12.39 12.18
N LEU A 143 -14.78 -12.22 12.50
CA LEU A 143 -15.72 -11.44 11.70
C LEU A 143 -15.24 -10.00 11.48
N ALA A 144 -14.68 -9.37 12.53
CA ALA A 144 -14.07 -8.05 12.44
C ALA A 144 -12.89 -8.02 11.44
N GLY A 145 -12.06 -9.05 11.44
CA GLY A 145 -10.94 -9.18 10.50
C GLY A 145 -11.41 -9.33 9.05
N VAL A 146 -12.44 -10.13 8.80
CA VAL A 146 -13.04 -10.31 7.47
C VAL A 146 -13.64 -9.00 6.94
N LEU A 147 -14.33 -8.25 7.80
CA LEU A 147 -14.88 -6.94 7.44
C LEU A 147 -13.78 -5.95 7.06
N ILE A 148 -12.69 -5.90 7.85
CA ILE A 148 -11.55 -5.03 7.55
C ILE A 148 -10.90 -5.43 6.21
N LEU A 149 -10.68 -6.72 5.97
CA LEU A 149 -10.10 -7.21 4.72
C LEU A 149 -10.99 -6.90 3.50
N ALA A 150 -12.30 -7.07 3.63
CA ALA A 150 -13.26 -6.72 2.59
C ALA A 150 -13.27 -5.22 2.30
N ALA A 151 -13.18 -4.37 3.33
CA ALA A 151 -13.08 -2.92 3.18
C ALA A 151 -11.78 -2.49 2.50
N LEU A 152 -10.65 -3.08 2.87
CA LEU A 152 -9.35 -2.78 2.25
C LEU A 152 -9.28 -3.25 0.80
N GLY A 153 -9.86 -4.42 0.50
CA GLY A 153 -9.84 -5.01 -0.83
C GLY A 153 -10.81 -4.35 -1.84
N SER A 154 -11.81 -3.61 -1.38
CA SER A 154 -12.74 -2.87 -2.25
C SER A 154 -12.21 -1.49 -2.69
N MET A 155 -11.09 -1.04 -2.12
CA MET A 155 -10.45 0.23 -2.48
C MET A 155 -9.71 0.11 -3.81
N THR A 156 -9.77 1.18 -4.63
CA THR A 156 -9.05 1.27 -5.90
C THR A 156 -7.97 2.35 -5.85
N ALA A 157 -6.85 2.11 -6.54
CA ALA A 157 -5.76 3.07 -6.69
C ALA A 157 -5.68 3.56 -8.16
N PRO A 158 -6.23 4.74 -8.49
CA PRO A 158 -6.36 5.19 -9.89
C PRO A 158 -5.04 5.70 -10.51
N LEU A 159 -3.97 5.81 -9.72
CA LEU A 159 -2.72 6.48 -10.12
C LEU A 159 -2.07 5.83 -11.36
N SER A 160 -2.08 4.50 -11.44
CA SER A 160 -1.48 3.76 -12.56
C SER A 160 -2.21 4.01 -13.88
N ILE A 161 -3.54 4.07 -13.85
CA ILE A 161 -4.37 4.34 -15.04
C ILE A 161 -4.21 5.80 -15.47
N GLY A 162 -4.20 6.74 -14.51
CA GLY A 162 -4.00 8.16 -14.78
C GLY A 162 -2.69 8.46 -15.52
N ARG A 163 -1.60 7.76 -15.15
CA ARG A 163 -0.31 7.90 -15.84
C ARG A 163 -0.37 7.48 -17.31
N ILE A 164 -1.04 6.36 -17.60
CA ILE A 164 -1.17 5.86 -18.98
C ILE A 164 -2.00 6.82 -19.84
N ILE A 165 -3.07 7.39 -19.29
CA ILE A 165 -3.91 8.37 -19.99
C ILE A 165 -3.10 9.63 -20.34
N ILE A 166 -2.30 10.13 -19.39
CA ILE A 166 -1.43 11.29 -19.61
C ILE A 166 -0.37 10.98 -20.67
N GLU A 167 0.28 9.82 -20.59
CA GLU A 167 1.29 9.41 -21.55
C GLU A 167 0.74 9.30 -22.98
N ASN A 168 -0.46 8.73 -23.15
CA ASN A 168 -1.11 8.64 -24.45
C ASN A 168 -1.55 10.01 -24.99
N ARG A 169 -1.93 10.95 -24.12
CA ARG A 169 -2.31 12.31 -24.53
C ARG A 169 -1.12 13.21 -24.90
N ILE A 170 0.11 12.83 -24.55
CA ILE A 170 1.34 13.55 -24.93
C ILE A 170 1.91 13.02 -26.25
N LYS A 171 1.58 11.78 -26.64
CA LYS A 171 2.06 11.13 -27.87
C LYS A 171 1.18 11.36 -29.10
N GLY A 172 -0.06 11.82 -28.93
CA GLY A 172 -0.98 12.20 -30.01
C GLY A 172 -1.08 13.71 -30.14
#